data_AF-V4CH39-F1
#
_entry.id   AF-V4CH39-F1
#
_cell.length_a   1.000
_cell.length_b   1.000
_cell.length_c   1.000
_cell.angle_alpha   90.00
_cell.angle_beta   90.00
_cell.angle_gamma   90.00
#
_symmetry.space_group_name_H-M   'P 1'
#
loop_
_entity.id
_entity.type
_entity.pdbx_description
1 polymer ?
#
loop_
_entity_poly.entity_id
_entity_poly.type
_entity_poly.pdbx_seq_one_letter_code
_entity_poly.pdbx_strand_id
1 'polypeptide(L)'
;MATETENTENVETIDIDATAIEPEDGADLEKKSAHYCYHQGRIIMNGRGQRDPDSCSIFRCNNGRVRQEQDQCKHKGRCHQVGRSWNEDCTTYRCDRRRDRKNRIRFVASPVSAKCVDAHGNCRRPGEKFPHVQNGRYRSRCTCRQYKYGNEMRTRYKC
;
A
#
# COMPACT_ATOMS: atom_id res chain seq x y z
N MET A 1 -31.34 57.59 -34.59
CA MET A 1 -31.30 58.13 -33.22
C MET A 1 -30.71 57.04 -32.34
N ALA A 2 -29.62 57.38 -31.64
CA ALA A 2 -28.84 56.63 -30.63
C ALA A 2 -28.30 55.24 -31.06
N THR A 3 -27.01 55.01 -31.32
CA THR A 3 -25.79 55.04 -30.46
C THR A 3 -25.89 54.18 -29.20
N GLU A 4 -25.31 52.99 -29.25
CA GLU A 4 -24.91 52.23 -28.07
C GLU A 4 -23.38 52.07 -28.09
N THR A 5 -22.76 52.66 -27.07
CA THR A 5 -21.34 52.62 -26.71
C THR A 5 -21.30 52.09 -25.30
N GLU A 6 -20.65 50.94 -25.06
CA GLU A 6 -20.23 50.49 -23.72
C GLU A 6 -18.94 49.67 -23.89
N ASN A 7 -17.79 50.26 -23.56
CA ASN A 7 -17.11 50.24 -22.25
C ASN A 7 -16.07 49.10 -22.18
N THR A 8 -14.85 49.43 -22.59
CA THR A 8 -13.63 48.67 -22.35
C THR A 8 -13.13 48.98 -20.94
N GLU A 9 -13.21 48.01 -20.04
CA GLU A 9 -12.58 48.11 -18.72
C GLU A 9 -11.06 47.89 -18.82
N ASN A 10 -10.32 48.84 -18.26
CA ASN A 10 -8.87 48.82 -18.09
C ASN A 10 -8.46 47.72 -17.10
N VAL A 11 -7.60 46.80 -17.54
CA VAL A 11 -6.88 45.90 -16.64
C VAL A 11 -5.54 46.54 -16.31
N GLU A 12 -5.42 47.13 -15.12
CA GLU A 12 -4.14 47.54 -14.56
C GLU A 12 -3.34 46.29 -14.15
N THR A 13 -2.18 46.12 -14.78
CA THR A 13 -1.16 45.15 -14.40
C THR A 13 -0.51 45.57 -13.08
N ILE A 14 -0.65 44.73 -12.05
CA ILE A 14 0.02 44.90 -10.76
C ILE A 14 1.41 44.27 -10.88
N ASP A 15 2.45 45.11 -10.90
CA ASP A 15 3.84 44.69 -10.77
C ASP A 15 4.10 44.27 -9.32
N ILE A 16 4.30 42.97 -9.09
CA ILE A 16 4.68 42.43 -7.80
C ILE A 16 6.21 42.46 -7.73
N ASP A 17 6.73 43.42 -6.98
CA ASP A 17 8.16 43.63 -6.74
C ASP A 17 8.76 42.41 -6.02
N ALA A 18 9.60 41.66 -6.75
CA ALA A 18 10.29 40.47 -6.26
C ALA A 18 11.50 40.90 -5.40
N THR A 19 11.24 41.30 -4.16
CA THR A 19 12.30 41.49 -3.18
C THR A 19 12.86 40.13 -2.76
N ALA A 20 14.09 39.89 -3.19
CA ALA A 20 14.91 38.75 -2.82
C ALA A 20 15.07 38.69 -1.30
N ILE A 21 14.61 37.60 -0.70
CA ILE A 21 14.90 37.26 0.69
C ILE A 21 16.27 36.58 0.69
N GLU A 22 17.29 37.28 1.18
CA GLU A 22 18.61 36.69 1.39
C GLU A 22 18.56 35.62 2.49
N PRO A 23 19.29 34.50 2.35
CA PRO A 23 19.33 33.45 3.36
C PRO A 23 20.32 33.85 4.47
N GLU A 24 19.80 34.21 5.64
CA GLU A 24 20.63 34.37 6.83
C GLU A 24 21.13 33.02 7.36
N ASP A 25 22.41 33.05 7.72
CA ASP A 25 23.27 31.96 8.12
C ASP A 25 22.77 31.10 9.30
N GLY A 26 23.05 29.79 9.22
CA GLY A 26 23.59 29.05 10.36
C GLY A 26 22.72 28.86 11.61
N ALA A 27 21.70 28.01 11.52
CA ALA A 27 21.17 27.30 12.69
C ALA A 27 20.81 25.85 12.33
N ASP A 28 21.70 24.92 12.69
CA ASP A 28 21.35 23.51 12.85
C ASP A 28 20.26 23.38 13.94
N LEU A 29 19.18 22.63 13.63
CA LEU A 29 18.24 21.91 14.52
C LEU A 29 16.78 22.09 14.09
N GLU A 30 16.18 21.00 13.60
CA GLU A 30 14.75 20.65 13.73
C GLU A 30 13.82 21.80 14.19
N LYS A 31 13.39 22.68 13.28
CA LYS A 31 12.19 23.50 13.53
C LYS A 31 11.01 22.54 13.61
N LYS A 32 10.72 22.03 14.81
CA LYS A 32 9.48 21.33 15.15
C LYS A 32 8.33 22.33 15.00
N SER A 33 7.87 22.48 13.77
CA SER A 33 6.65 23.22 13.49
C SER A 33 5.50 22.48 14.16
N ALA A 34 4.78 23.14 15.07
CA ALA A 34 3.57 22.58 15.64
C ALA A 34 2.50 22.30 14.55
N HIS A 35 2.65 22.91 13.37
CA HIS A 35 1.69 22.89 12.27
C HIS A 35 1.93 21.77 11.25
N TYR A 36 3.13 21.17 11.20
CA TYR A 36 3.41 20.09 10.24
C TYR A 36 4.62 19.25 10.67
N CYS A 37 4.77 18.09 10.04
CA CYS A 37 5.89 17.19 10.25
C CYS A 37 6.52 16.80 8.91
N TYR A 38 7.84 16.69 8.87
CA TYR A 38 8.55 16.06 7.75
C TYR A 38 8.65 14.55 7.97
N HIS A 39 8.18 13.77 7.00
CA HIS A 39 8.28 12.30 7.03
C HIS A 39 8.58 11.77 5.62
N GLN A 40 9.72 11.07 5.47
CA GLN A 40 10.13 10.44 4.21
C GLN A 40 10.07 11.40 3.00
N GLY A 41 10.56 12.62 3.16
CA GLY A 41 10.57 13.65 2.11
C GLY A 41 9.21 14.31 1.84
N ARG A 42 8.19 14.09 2.68
CA ARG A 42 6.85 14.68 2.55
C ARG A 42 6.47 15.50 3.78
N ILE A 43 5.59 16.50 3.59
CA ILE A 43 5.01 17.31 4.67
C ILE A 43 3.64 16.72 5.05
N ILE A 44 3.48 16.35 6.31
CA ILE A 44 2.21 15.92 6.90
C ILE A 44 1.70 17.05 7.79
N MET A 45 0.56 17.65 7.44
CA MET A 45 -0.05 18.71 8.25
C MET A 45 -0.52 18.19 9.62
N ASN A 46 -0.45 19.03 10.64
CA ASN A 46 -0.87 18.69 12.00
C ASN A 46 -2.34 18.20 11.99
N GLY A 47 -2.60 17.13 12.73
CA GLY A 47 -3.89 16.47 12.81
C GLY A 47 -4.28 15.66 11.57
N ARG A 48 -3.55 15.73 10.44
CA ARG A 48 -3.85 14.93 9.24
C ARG A 48 -3.05 13.65 9.19
N GLY A 49 -3.74 12.55 8.84
CA GLY A 49 -3.11 11.28 8.50
C GLY A 49 -2.75 11.21 7.02
N GLN A 50 -1.55 10.77 6.70
CA GLN A 50 -1.08 10.54 5.35
C GLN A 50 -0.59 9.11 5.19
N ARG A 51 -1.01 8.46 4.10
CA ARG A 51 -0.55 7.11 3.77
C ARG A 51 0.83 7.17 3.12
N ASP A 52 1.75 6.37 3.63
CA ASP A 52 3.01 6.09 2.96
C ASP A 52 2.77 5.13 1.77
N PRO A 53 3.10 5.51 0.52
CA PRO A 53 2.90 4.68 -0.65
C PRO A 53 3.77 3.42 -0.66
N ASP A 54 4.90 3.41 0.05
CA ASP A 54 5.80 2.26 0.05
C ASP A 54 5.35 1.17 1.03
N SER A 55 4.97 1.56 2.24
CA SER A 55 4.57 0.64 3.31
C SER A 55 3.06 0.47 3.49
N CYS A 56 2.21 1.29 2.86
CA CYS A 56 0.77 1.40 3.14
C CYS A 56 0.42 1.89 4.56
N SER A 57 1.40 2.17 5.42
CA SER A 57 1.15 2.63 6.79
C SER A 57 0.63 4.06 6.78
N ILE A 58 -0.23 4.40 7.74
CA ILE A 58 -0.75 5.76 7.90
C ILE A 58 0.03 6.45 9.01
N PHE A 59 0.60 7.60 8.69
CA PHE A 59 1.32 8.45 9.61
C PHE A 59 0.55 9.74 9.85
N ARG A 60 0.41 10.14 11.10
CA ARG A 60 -0.24 11.39 11.50
C ARG A 60 0.78 12.30 12.16
N CYS A 61 0.76 13.57 11.79
CA CYS A 61 1.50 14.60 12.52
C CYS A 61 0.64 15.10 13.69
N ASN A 62 1.19 15.06 14.91
CA ASN A 62 0.57 15.64 16.11
C ASN A 62 1.57 16.58 16.78
N ASN A 63 1.34 17.89 16.71
CA ASN A 63 2.15 18.96 17.30
C ASN A 63 3.66 18.80 16.97
N GLY A 64 3.97 18.70 15.68
CA GLY A 64 5.35 18.53 15.20
C GLY A 64 5.96 17.15 15.45
N ARG A 65 5.17 16.15 15.89
CA ARG A 65 5.63 14.76 16.05
C ARG A 65 4.88 13.81 15.13
N VAL A 66 5.62 13.09 14.29
CA VAL A 66 5.05 12.01 13.47
C VAL A 66 4.73 10.81 14.37
N ARG A 67 3.51 10.29 14.26
CA ARG A 67 3.11 9.02 14.84
C ARG A 67 2.56 8.11 13.76
N GLN A 68 2.94 6.84 13.84
CA GLN A 68 2.30 5.81 13.05
C GLN A 68 0.93 5.50 13.66
N GLU A 69 -0.13 5.73 12.90
CA GLU A 69 -1.51 5.57 13.33
C GLU A 69 -2.07 4.21 12.94
N GLN A 70 -1.73 3.72 11.74
CA GLN A 70 -2.20 2.41 11.25
C GLN A 70 -1.08 1.62 10.59
N ASP A 71 -0.93 0.38 11.04
CA ASP A 71 -0.01 -0.61 10.50
C ASP A 71 -0.71 -1.42 9.40
N GLN A 72 -0.11 -1.47 8.21
CA GLN A 72 -0.66 -2.20 7.07
C GLN A 72 0.43 -2.89 6.25
N CYS A 73 0.05 -3.96 5.56
CA CYS A 73 0.90 -4.60 4.56
C CYS A 73 0.45 -4.17 3.16
N LYS A 74 1.44 -3.93 2.28
CA LYS A 74 1.21 -3.78 0.84
C LYS A 74 1.26 -5.15 0.16
N HIS A 75 0.22 -5.50 -0.60
CA HIS A 75 0.17 -6.71 -1.44
C HIS A 75 -0.46 -6.38 -2.79
N LYS A 76 0.26 -6.61 -3.88
CA LYS A 76 -0.19 -6.31 -5.26
C LYS A 76 -0.85 -4.92 -5.41
N GLY A 77 -0.22 -3.89 -4.83
CA GLY A 77 -0.72 -2.51 -4.87
C GLY A 77 -1.87 -2.19 -3.91
N ARG A 78 -2.41 -3.16 -3.19
CA ARG A 78 -3.48 -2.98 -2.18
C ARG A 78 -2.92 -2.98 -0.76
N CYS A 79 -3.61 -2.29 0.13
CA CYS A 79 -3.24 -2.19 1.54
C CYS A 79 -4.17 -3.05 2.40
N HIS A 80 -3.58 -3.84 3.29
CA HIS A 80 -4.30 -4.74 4.18
C HIS A 80 -3.90 -4.48 5.62
N GLN A 81 -4.87 -4.34 6.52
CA GLN A 81 -4.62 -4.15 7.95
C GLN A 81 -3.90 -5.36 8.56
N VAL A 82 -3.00 -5.09 9.50
CA VAL A 82 -2.32 -6.14 10.29
C VAL A 82 -3.33 -7.03 10.99
N GLY A 83 -3.08 -8.34 10.96
CA GLY A 83 -3.96 -9.38 11.50
C GLY A 83 -5.03 -9.86 10.52
N ARG A 84 -5.34 -9.07 9.47
CA ARG A 84 -6.35 -9.46 8.48
C ARG A 84 -5.84 -10.57 7.57
N SER A 85 -6.72 -11.51 7.26
CA SER A 85 -6.52 -12.54 6.23
C SER A 85 -7.47 -12.32 5.06
N TRP A 86 -7.05 -12.69 3.85
CA TRP A 86 -7.85 -12.60 2.63
C TRP A 86 -7.51 -13.75 1.67
N ASN A 87 -8.41 -14.03 0.74
CA ASN A 87 -8.19 -15.03 -0.30
C ASN A 87 -7.94 -14.32 -1.63
N GLU A 88 -6.94 -14.81 -2.36
CA GLU A 88 -6.59 -14.37 -3.70
C GLU A 88 -5.96 -15.54 -4.46
N ASP A 89 -6.42 -15.83 -5.67
CA ASP A 89 -5.88 -16.90 -6.52
C ASP A 89 -5.77 -18.26 -5.80
N CYS A 90 -6.86 -18.70 -5.17
CA CYS A 90 -6.92 -19.90 -4.32
C CYS A 90 -5.91 -19.94 -3.15
N THR A 91 -5.24 -18.83 -2.86
CA THR A 91 -4.27 -18.71 -1.78
C THR A 91 -4.82 -17.79 -0.70
N THR A 92 -4.72 -18.22 0.55
CA THR A 92 -5.04 -17.36 1.69
C THR A 92 -3.76 -16.65 2.11
N TYR A 93 -3.82 -15.33 2.16
CA TYR A 93 -2.76 -14.47 2.66
C TYR A 93 -3.16 -13.89 4.01
N ARG A 94 -2.15 -13.52 4.80
CA ARG A 94 -2.31 -12.79 6.05
C ARG A 94 -1.28 -11.67 6.14
N CYS A 95 -1.70 -10.53 6.65
CA CYS A 95 -0.81 -9.42 6.96
C CYS A 95 -0.32 -9.54 8.40
N ASP A 96 0.99 -9.74 8.58
CA ASP A 96 1.59 -9.92 9.91
C ASP A 96 2.66 -8.86 10.21
N ARG A 97 2.79 -8.52 11.50
CA ARG A 97 3.92 -7.77 12.05
C ARG A 97 5.07 -8.73 12.33
N ARG A 98 6.21 -8.56 11.66
CA ARG A 98 7.41 -9.41 11.81
C ARG A 98 8.65 -8.56 12.09
N ARG A 99 9.66 -9.16 12.72
CA ARG A 99 10.99 -8.54 12.88
C ARG A 99 11.92 -9.07 11.79
N ASP A 100 12.67 -8.18 11.14
CA ASP A 100 13.72 -8.58 10.21
C ASP A 100 15.02 -8.98 10.94
N ARG A 101 16.04 -9.41 10.19
CA ARG A 101 17.34 -9.83 10.76
C ARG A 101 18.06 -8.73 11.55
N LYS A 102 17.72 -7.47 11.31
CA LYS A 102 18.26 -6.30 12.04
C LYS A 102 17.32 -5.85 13.17
N ASN A 103 16.41 -6.72 13.61
CA ASN A 103 15.41 -6.46 14.64
C ASN A 103 14.43 -5.32 14.32
N ARG A 104 14.30 -4.92 13.04
CA ARG A 104 13.37 -3.86 12.62
C ARG A 104 11.99 -4.44 12.38
N ILE A 105 10.95 -3.72 12.78
CA ILE A 105 9.57 -4.12 12.52
C ILE A 105 9.25 -3.94 11.03
N ARG A 106 8.63 -4.96 10.43
CA ARG A 106 8.10 -4.95 9.07
C ARG A 106 6.69 -5.53 9.07
N PHE A 107 5.84 -5.00 8.19
CA PHE A 107 4.51 -5.51 7.93
C PHE A 107 4.53 -6.27 6.62
N VAL A 108 4.29 -7.58 6.68
CA VAL A 108 4.49 -8.48 5.53
C VAL A 108 3.20 -9.25 5.26
N ALA A 109 2.71 -9.16 4.03
CA ALA A 109 1.70 -10.06 3.50
C ALA A 109 2.36 -11.41 3.18
N SER A 110 1.99 -12.48 3.88
CA SER A 110 2.53 -13.82 3.65
C SER A 110 1.42 -14.81 3.31
N PRO A 111 1.64 -15.74 2.38
CA PRO A 111 0.71 -16.83 2.15
C PRO A 111 0.70 -17.77 3.36
N VAL A 112 -0.49 -18.12 3.84
CA VAL A 112 -0.70 -19.00 5.01
C VAL A 112 -1.32 -20.34 4.63
N SER A 113 -2.00 -20.42 3.50
CA SER A 113 -2.48 -21.69 2.94
C SER A 113 -2.71 -21.56 1.43
N ALA A 114 -2.53 -22.65 0.70
CA ALA A 114 -2.91 -22.72 -0.72
C ALA A 114 -3.95 -23.83 -0.93
N LYS A 115 -5.01 -23.49 -1.64
CA LYS A 115 -5.98 -24.43 -2.21
C LYS A 115 -5.56 -24.79 -3.63
N CYS A 116 -6.09 -25.89 -4.10
CA CYS A 116 -5.81 -26.39 -5.44
C CYS A 116 -6.90 -25.98 -6.41
N VAL A 117 -6.59 -25.91 -7.69
CA VAL A 117 -7.54 -25.53 -8.74
C VAL A 117 -7.99 -26.80 -9.46
N ASP A 118 -9.30 -27.06 -9.49
CA ASP A 118 -9.87 -28.17 -10.27
C ASP A 118 -9.95 -27.82 -11.77
N ALA A 119 -10.38 -28.78 -12.59
CA ALA A 119 -10.52 -28.64 -14.04
C ALA A 119 -11.53 -27.56 -14.45
N HIS A 120 -12.37 -27.08 -13.52
CA HIS A 120 -13.37 -26.05 -13.75
C HIS A 120 -12.96 -24.70 -13.14
N GLY A 121 -11.74 -24.59 -12.60
CA GLY A 121 -11.25 -23.35 -11.99
C GLY A 121 -11.64 -23.16 -10.51
N ASN A 122 -12.27 -24.14 -9.84
CA ASN A 122 -12.68 -23.99 -8.45
C ASN A 122 -11.55 -24.32 -7.47
N CYS A 123 -11.51 -23.59 -6.35
CA CYS A 123 -10.56 -23.83 -5.28
C CYS A 123 -10.96 -25.02 -4.38
N ARG A 124 -10.18 -26.09 -4.41
CA ARG A 124 -10.36 -27.34 -3.66
C ARG A 124 -9.40 -27.45 -2.49
N ARG A 125 -9.83 -28.09 -1.42
CA ARG A 125 -8.98 -28.28 -0.24
C ARG A 125 -7.88 -29.30 -0.53
N PRO A 126 -6.65 -29.11 -0.03
CA PRO A 126 -5.63 -30.15 -0.08
C PRO A 126 -6.15 -31.49 0.46
N GLY A 127 -5.91 -32.58 -0.28
CA GLY A 127 -6.40 -33.93 0.03
C GLY A 127 -7.78 -34.29 -0.56
N GLU A 128 -8.57 -33.31 -1.00
CA GLU A 128 -9.85 -33.58 -1.69
C GLU A 128 -9.62 -34.27 -3.04
N LYS A 129 -10.56 -35.14 -3.46
CA LYS A 129 -10.56 -35.74 -4.80
C LYS A 129 -11.41 -34.88 -5.75
N PHE A 130 -10.84 -34.46 -6.87
CA PHE A 130 -11.52 -33.59 -7.85
C PHE A 130 -10.95 -33.79 -9.26
N PRO A 131 -11.67 -33.39 -10.32
CA PRO A 131 -11.15 -33.45 -11.67
C PRO A 131 -10.05 -32.40 -11.89
N HIS A 132 -8.98 -32.73 -12.61
CA HIS A 132 -7.91 -31.78 -12.94
C HIS A 132 -7.31 -32.11 -14.32
N VAL A 133 -6.77 -31.10 -15.00
CA VAL A 133 -6.09 -31.25 -16.29
C VAL A 133 -4.59 -31.25 -16.03
N GLN A 134 -3.94 -32.40 -16.23
CA GLN A 134 -2.49 -32.54 -16.05
C GLN A 134 -1.85 -32.93 -17.39
N ASN A 135 -0.88 -32.12 -17.86
CA ASN A 135 -0.23 -32.29 -19.16
C ASN A 135 -1.25 -32.42 -20.32
N GLY A 136 -2.29 -31.58 -20.32
CA GLY A 136 -3.35 -31.58 -21.33
C GLY A 136 -4.40 -32.71 -21.21
N ARG A 137 -4.23 -33.67 -20.29
CA ARG A 137 -5.17 -34.78 -20.12
C ARG A 137 -6.11 -34.55 -18.94
N TYR A 138 -7.41 -34.65 -19.19
CA TYR A 138 -8.43 -34.64 -18.14
C TYR A 138 -8.34 -35.91 -17.28
N ARG A 139 -8.31 -35.74 -15.96
CA ARG A 139 -8.26 -36.83 -14.98
C ARG A 139 -9.36 -36.59 -13.96
N SER A 140 -10.26 -37.55 -13.78
CA SER A 140 -11.47 -37.38 -12.96
C SER A 140 -11.24 -37.49 -11.45
N ARG A 141 -10.11 -38.05 -11.01
CA ARG A 141 -9.84 -38.33 -9.58
C ARG A 141 -8.41 -37.95 -9.20
N CYS A 142 -8.11 -36.66 -9.27
CA CYS A 142 -6.84 -36.13 -8.76
C CYS A 142 -6.96 -35.73 -7.31
N THR A 143 -5.84 -35.72 -6.62
CA THR A 143 -5.68 -35.07 -5.31
C THR A 143 -4.54 -34.09 -5.38
N CYS A 144 -4.42 -33.23 -4.40
CA CYS A 144 -3.27 -32.34 -4.29
C CYS A 144 -2.79 -32.22 -2.85
N ARG A 145 -1.54 -31.79 -2.69
CA ARG A 145 -0.93 -31.45 -1.40
C ARG A 145 -0.39 -30.04 -1.46
N GLN A 146 -0.55 -29.29 -0.37
CA GLN A 146 0.12 -28.02 -0.18
C GLN A 146 1.49 -28.23 0.49
N TYR A 147 2.46 -27.40 0.14
CA TYR A 147 3.78 -27.36 0.77
C TYR A 147 4.36 -25.95 0.67
N LYS A 148 5.27 -25.63 1.59
CA LYS A 148 5.97 -24.34 1.60
C LYS A 148 7.25 -24.44 0.77
N TYR A 149 7.48 -23.48 -0.12
CA TYR A 149 8.71 -23.34 -0.89
C TYR A 149 9.23 -21.92 -0.73
N GLY A 150 10.27 -21.74 0.09
CA GLY A 150 10.74 -20.42 0.51
C GLY A 150 9.63 -19.64 1.24
N ASN A 151 9.24 -18.49 0.68
CA ASN A 151 8.17 -17.64 1.22
C ASN A 151 6.81 -17.85 0.52
N GLU A 152 6.69 -18.85 -0.36
CA GLU A 152 5.47 -19.15 -1.11
C GLU A 152 4.80 -20.43 -0.59
N MET A 153 3.46 -20.49 -0.75
CA MET A 153 2.70 -21.73 -0.63
C MET A 153 2.45 -22.28 -2.04
N ARG A 154 2.85 -23.53 -2.28
CA ARG A 154 2.69 -24.21 -3.57
C ARG A 154 1.84 -25.47 -3.41
N THR A 155 1.26 -25.90 -4.51
CA THR A 155 0.48 -27.14 -4.58
C THR A 155 1.13 -28.13 -5.54
N ARG A 156 1.06 -29.42 -5.23
CA ARG A 156 1.46 -30.51 -6.13
C ARG A 156 0.27 -31.45 -6.32
N TYR A 157 -0.06 -31.73 -7.58
CA TYR A 157 -1.14 -32.64 -7.95
C TYR A 157 -0.63 -34.08 -8.08
N LYS A 158 -1.50 -35.03 -7.73
CA LYS A 158 -1.34 -36.45 -7.97
C LYS A 158 -2.62 -36.97 -8.62
N CYS A 159 -2.47 -37.31 -9.90
CA CYS A 159 -3.39 -38.05 -10.74
C CYS A 159 -2.62 -39.29 -11.26
#